data_AF-A0A8S3C1S5-F1
#
_entry.id   AF-A0A8S3C1S5-F1
#
_cell.length_a   1.000
_cell.length_b   1.000
_cell.length_c   1.000
_cell.angle_alpha   90.00
_cell.angle_beta   90.00
_cell.angle_gamma   90.00
#
_symmetry.space_group_name_H-M   'P 1'
#
loop_
_entity.id
_entity.type
_entity.pdbx_description
1 polymer ?
#
loop_
_entity_poly.entity_id
_entity_poly.type
_entity_poly.pdbx_seq_one_letter_code
_entity_poly.pdbx_strand_id
1 'polypeptide(L)' 'GTHALEFTSLDNDGRQRKAHLCLFCGKVYNRKYGLKIHLRTHTGYKPLQCRVCFRPFSDPSNL' A
#
# COMPACT_ATOMS: atom_id res chain seq x y z
N GLY A 1 0.35 10.86 -10.33
CA GLY A 1 -0.24 11.45 -9.13
C GLY A 1 -0.40 10.38 -8.07
N THR A 2 -0.19 10.69 -6.80
CA THR A 2 -0.37 9.72 -5.70
C THR A 2 -1.87 9.52 -5.43
N HIS A 3 -2.41 8.35 -5.73
CA HIS A 3 -3.82 7.96 -5.44
C HIS A 3 -4.03 7.57 -3.97
N ALA A 4 -3.45 8.36 -3.06
CA ALA A 4 -3.41 8.10 -1.63
C ALA A 4 -3.75 9.38 -0.86
N LEU A 5 -4.60 9.29 0.15
CA LEU A 5 -4.78 10.33 1.16
C LEU A 5 -4.17 9.87 2.48
N GLU A 6 -3.48 10.79 3.17
CA GLU A 6 -3.01 10.59 4.54
C GLU A 6 -3.94 11.37 5.46
N PHE A 7 -4.44 10.74 6.52
CA PHE A 7 -5.27 11.38 7.53
C PHE A 7 -4.95 10.81 8.91
N THR A 8 -5.36 11.52 9.96
CA THR A 8 -5.19 11.04 11.34
C THR A 8 -6.53 10.51 11.83
N SER A 9 -6.59 9.23 12.18
CA SER A 9 -7.76 8.61 12.82
C SER A 9 -7.53 8.51 14.32
N LEU A 10 -8.54 8.82 15.13
CA LEU A 10 -8.53 8.43 16.54
C LEU A 10 -8.91 6.96 16.65
N ASP A 11 -8.12 6.19 17.39
CA ASP A 11 -8.55 4.87 17.84
C ASP A 11 -9.50 5.00 19.03
N ASN A 12 -10.11 3.87 19.41
CA ASN A 12 -11.10 3.82 20.50
C ASN A 12 -10.50 4.19 21.88
N ASP A 13 -9.17 4.20 21.99
CA ASP A 13 -8.40 4.53 23.18
C ASP A 13 -8.03 6.03 23.21
N GLY A 14 -8.54 6.82 22.25
CA GLY A 14 -8.26 8.25 22.11
C GLY A 14 -6.88 8.56 21.53
N ARG A 15 -6.13 7.55 21.06
CA ARG A 15 -4.80 7.75 20.47
C ARG A 15 -4.94 8.10 19.01
N GLN A 16 -4.22 9.14 18.62
CA GLN A 16 -4.11 9.54 17.23
C GLN A 16 -3.17 8.61 16.48
N ARG A 17 -3.66 7.99 15.41
CA ARG A 17 -2.87 7.19 14.48
C ARG A 17 -2.95 7.75 13.08
N LYS A 18 -1.80 7.85 12.44
CA LYS A 18 -1.73 8.20 11.03
C LYS A 18 -2.20 7.01 10.20
N ALA A 19 -3.18 7.25 9.33
CA ALA A 19 -3.81 6.28 8.47
C ALA A 19 -3.67 6.72 7.00
N HIS A 20 -3.74 5.74 6.11
CA HIS A 20 -3.47 5.91 4.69
C HIS A 20 -4.62 5.30 3.88
N LEU A 21 -5.42 6.14 3.20
CA LEU A 21 -6.59 5.75 2.41
C LEU A 21 -6.22 5.49 0.96
N CYS A 22 -6.66 4.36 0.42
CA CYS A 22 -6.68 4.10 -1.02
C CYS A 22 -7.88 4.78 -1.66
N LEU A 23 -7.62 5.68 -2.62
CA LEU A 23 -8.70 6.38 -3.34
C LEU A 23 -9.41 5.53 -4.39
N PHE A 24 -8.86 4.38 -4.77
CA PHE A 24 -9.50 3.48 -5.74
C PHE A 24 -10.58 2.59 -5.13
N CYS A 25 -10.39 2.16 -3.88
CA CYS A 25 -11.28 1.17 -3.25
C CYS A 25 -11.66 1.49 -1.80
N GLY A 26 -11.24 2.64 -1.27
CA GLY A 26 -11.58 3.07 0.10
C GLY A 26 -10.88 2.30 1.22
N LYS A 27 -9.99 1.35 0.92
CA LYS A 27 -9.26 0.60 1.94
C LYS A 27 -8.31 1.50 2.73
N VAL A 28 -8.26 1.31 4.05
CA VAL A 28 -7.41 2.06 4.96
C VAL A 28 -6.26 1.19 5.44
N TYR A 29 -5.06 1.75 5.44
CA TYR A 29 -3.83 1.11 5.89
C TYR A 29 -3.22 1.90 7.05
N ASN A 30 -2.73 1.18 8.07
CA ASN A 30 -2.02 1.76 9.21
C ASN A 30 -0.56 2.11 8.92
N ARG A 31 -0.03 1.71 7.76
CA ARG A 31 1.34 1.97 7.31
C ARG A 31 1.36 2.44 5.86
N LYS A 32 2.11 3.52 5.59
CA LYS A 32 2.30 4.07 4.24
C LYS A 32 2.82 3.05 3.24
N TYR A 33 3.76 2.20 3.68
CA TYR A 33 4.35 1.15 2.86
C TYR A 33 3.29 0.14 2.38
N GLY A 34 2.38 -0.28 3.26
CA GLY A 34 1.28 -1.18 2.93
C GLY A 34 0.35 -0.58 1.86
N LEU A 35 -0.02 0.70 2.00
CA LEU A 35 -0.79 1.39 0.96
C LEU A 35 -0.01 1.46 -0.36
N LYS A 36 1.29 1.79 -0.32
CA LYS A 36 2.11 1.91 -1.53
C LYS A 36 2.19 0.59 -2.31
N ILE A 37 2.32 -0.53 -1.63
CA ILE A 37 2.25 -1.86 -2.27
C ILE A 37 0.85 -2.12 -2.79
N HIS A 38 -0.18 -1.87 -1.99
CA HIS A 38 -1.54 -2.08 -2.42
C HIS A 38 -1.88 -1.30 -3.71
N LEU A 39 -1.42 -0.05 -3.85
CA LEU A 39 -1.65 0.73 -5.08
C LEU A 39 -1.10 0.04 -6.34
N ARG A 40 -0.07 -0.81 -6.20
CA ARG A 40 0.46 -1.61 -7.31
C ARG A 40 -0.53 -2.63 -7.84
N THR A 41 -1.50 -3.07 -7.03
CA THR A 41 -2.55 -3.99 -7.50
C THR A 41 -3.57 -3.30 -8.40
N HIS A 42 -3.76 -1.99 -8.25
CA HIS A 42 -4.62 -1.20 -9.14
C HIS A 42 -3.91 -0.82 -10.44
N THR A 43 -2.63 -0.47 -10.37
CA THR A 43 -1.86 -0.05 -11.55
C THR A 43 -1.24 -1.20 -12.33
N GLY A 44 -1.23 -2.42 -11.76
CA GLY A 44 -0.48 -3.56 -12.32
C GLY A 44 1.04 -3.41 -12.23
N TYR A 45 1.54 -2.39 -11.52
CA TYR A 45 2.98 -2.09 -11.44
C TYR A 45 3.75 -3.16 -10.67
N LYS A 46 4.70 -3.84 -11.33
CA LYS A 46 5.53 -4.89 -10.72
C LYS A 46 7.02 -4.56 -10.88
N PRO A 47 7.61 -3.80 -9.94
CA PRO A 47 8.99 -3.32 -10.07
C PRO A 47 10.04 -4.39 -9.77
N LEU A 48 9.64 -5.51 -9.17
CA LEU A 48 10.56 -6.54 -8.72
C LEU A 48 10.52 -7.70 -9.70
N GLN A 49 11.68 -8.26 -10.01
CA GLN A 49 11.79 -9.43 -10.87
C GLN A 49 12.74 -10.44 -10.22
N CYS A 50 12.31 -11.68 -10.09
CA CYS A 50 13.19 -12.75 -9.62
C CYS A 50 14.25 -13.01 -10.69
N ARG A 51 15.54 -13.05 -10.31
CA ARG A 51 16.63 -13.26 -11.28
C ARG A 51 16.79 -14.71 -11.74
N VAL A 52 16.11 -15.65 -11.07
CA VAL A 52 16.18 -17.07 -11.42
C VAL A 52 15.02 -17.46 -12.34
N CYS A 53 13.78 -17.15 -11.96
CA CYS A 53 12.59 -17.53 -12.74
C CYS A 53 11.99 -16.38 -13.58
N PHE A 54 12.56 -15.17 -13.51
CA PHE A 54 12.15 -13.98 -14.25
C PHE A 54 10.71 -13.51 -14.04
N ARG A 55 9.99 -14.06 -13.06
CA ARG A 55 8.62 -13.66 -12.75
C ARG A 55 8.60 -12.27 -12.09
N PRO A 56 7.67 -11.39 -12.48
CA PRO A 56 7.52 -10.06 -11.88
C PRO A 56 6.61 -10.09 -10.64
N PHE A 57 6.99 -9.31 -9.62
CA PHE A 57 6.30 -9.21 -8.33
C PHE A 57 6.02 -7.76 -7.95
N SER A 58 4.86 -7.53 -7.32
CA SER A 58 4.42 -6.23 -6.82
C SER A 58 4.81 -5.99 -5.36
N ASP A 59 5.15 -7.01 -4.60
CA ASP A 59 5.49 -6.95 -3.17
C ASP A 59 6.82 -7.67 -2.94
N PRO A 60 7.83 -7.05 -2.30
CA PRO A 60 9.08 -7.73 -1.98
C PRO A 60 8.92 -8.91 -1.02
N SER A 61 7.86 -8.96 -0.21
CA SER A 61 7.57 -10.15 0.60
C SER A 61 7.16 -11.37 -0.24
N ASN A 62 6.81 -11.16 -1.51
CA ASN A 62 6.41 -12.22 -2.45
C ASN A 62 7.46 -12.53 -3.52
N LEU A 63 8.63 -11.87 -3.52
CA LEU A 63 9.74 -12.07 -4.47
C LEU A 63 10.58 -13.29 -4.11
#